data_AF-A0A2N3CBS9-F1
#
_entry.id   AF-A0A2N3CBS9-F1
#
_cell.length_a   1.000
_cell.length_b   1.000
_cell.length_c   1.000
_cell.angle_alpha   90.00
_cell.angle_beta   90.00
_cell.angle_gamma   90.00
#
_symmetry.space_group_name_H-M   'P 1'
#
loop_
_entity.id
_entity.type
_entity.pdbx_description
1 polymer ?
#
loop_
_entity_poly.entity_id
_entity_poly.type
_entity_poly.pdbx_seq_one_letter_code
_entity_poly.pdbx_strand_id
1 'polypeptide(L)'
;MANYMNTIRFVGALLAFAAFAAGTDAEGGCNRADVAQLHGAALRTSPEARPTYFKLTSDTFLSDCPNRAEAAETRLIVARKALESGHAVDAVAHYEDAILGGATLSHIQRLDQSVALLASGMTSESLEVRNLAINTWLEELSADGTTRFDVRKSQGGVVLAVSFPHQDPSVSVYALWLAIPDGPGLPAAAILRPAPMRASLQALRTGRQPAALTILEQRTCQDARILRETLQPAAIESFDRVASEAMRTYLRRPDGATGSEPAPSLAGCLMSELMLPVPEPGY
;
A
#
# COMPACT_ATOMS: atom_id res chain seq x y z
N MET A 1 -8.29 12.29 -8.18
CA MET A 1 -6.95 12.65 -8.71
C MET A 1 -5.80 11.92 -8.02
N ALA A 2 -5.96 11.39 -6.79
CA ALA A 2 -4.92 10.59 -6.12
C ALA A 2 -4.54 9.27 -6.84
N ASN A 3 -5.47 8.65 -7.58
CA ASN A 3 -5.22 7.38 -8.29
C ASN A 3 -4.35 7.52 -9.57
N TYR A 4 -3.98 8.74 -9.96
CA TYR A 4 -3.22 8.98 -11.19
C TYR A 4 -1.69 8.98 -11.00
N MET A 5 -1.20 9.21 -9.78
CA MET A 5 0.24 9.15 -9.48
C MET A 5 0.75 7.71 -9.36
N ASN A 6 -0.10 6.76 -8.93
CA ASN A 6 0.29 5.35 -8.88
C ASN A 6 0.49 4.78 -10.28
N THR A 7 -0.37 5.06 -11.26
CA THR A 7 -0.15 4.58 -12.64
C THR A 7 1.17 5.07 -13.23
N ILE A 8 1.66 6.26 -12.85
CA ILE A 8 2.91 6.83 -13.39
C ILE A 8 4.16 6.18 -12.77
N ARG A 9 4.14 5.83 -11.46
CA ARG A 9 5.26 5.09 -10.82
C ARG A 9 5.35 3.64 -11.31
N PHE A 10 4.21 2.98 -11.52
CA PHE A 10 4.15 1.61 -12.06
C PHE A 10 4.60 1.54 -13.53
N VAL A 11 4.34 2.58 -14.34
CA VAL A 11 4.85 2.69 -15.71
C VAL A 11 6.38 2.87 -15.74
N GLY A 12 6.97 3.46 -14.70
CA GLY A 12 8.43 3.60 -14.57
C GLY A 12 9.17 2.27 -14.42
N ALA A 13 8.59 1.32 -13.67
CA ALA A 13 9.16 -0.03 -13.52
C ALA A 13 9.12 -0.82 -14.85
N LEU A 14 8.01 -0.76 -15.57
CA LEU A 14 7.85 -1.36 -16.91
C LEU A 14 8.77 -0.74 -17.97
N LEU A 15 9.06 0.57 -17.89
CA LEU A 15 9.94 1.27 -18.83
C LEU A 15 11.43 0.94 -18.61
N ALA A 16 11.86 0.67 -17.38
CA ALA A 16 13.26 0.34 -17.08
C ALA A 16 13.68 -1.02 -17.65
N PHE A 17 12.77 -1.99 -17.76
CA PHE A 17 13.06 -3.32 -18.29
C PHE A 17 13.14 -3.41 -19.82
N ALA A 18 12.57 -2.44 -20.55
CA ALA A 18 12.65 -2.39 -22.01
C ALA A 18 14.10 -2.20 -22.52
N ALA A 19 15.01 -1.70 -21.70
CA ALA A 19 16.40 -1.49 -22.08
C ALA A 19 17.25 -2.78 -22.04
N PHE A 20 16.82 -3.83 -21.31
CA PHE A 20 17.63 -5.05 -21.11
C PHE A 20 17.08 -6.32 -21.76
N ALA A 21 15.88 -6.29 -22.36
CA ALA A 21 15.32 -7.44 -23.09
C ALA A 21 15.87 -7.60 -24.52
N ALA A 22 17.16 -7.27 -24.72
CA ALA A 22 17.88 -7.60 -25.94
C ALA A 22 18.37 -9.05 -25.85
N GLY A 23 17.50 -9.98 -26.21
CA GLY A 23 17.86 -11.37 -26.49
C GLY A 23 17.15 -12.35 -25.59
N THR A 24 16.11 -13.00 -26.12
CA THR A 24 15.90 -14.44 -26.10
C THR A 24 14.68 -14.74 -26.95
N ASP A 25 14.81 -15.77 -27.76
CA ASP A 25 13.91 -16.14 -28.84
C ASP A 25 12.48 -16.45 -28.33
N ALA A 26 11.52 -16.28 -29.23
CA ALA A 26 10.12 -16.60 -29.03
C ALA A 26 9.94 -18.12 -28.81
N GLU A 27 10.01 -18.57 -27.56
CA GLU A 27 9.50 -19.89 -27.19
C GLU A 27 7.98 -19.82 -26.98
N GLY A 28 7.24 -20.49 -27.86
CA GLY A 28 5.85 -20.88 -27.67
C GLY A 28 4.83 -19.74 -27.73
N GLY A 29 4.43 -19.33 -28.93
CA GLY A 29 3.20 -18.54 -29.18
C GLY A 29 3.23 -17.07 -28.72
N CYS A 30 4.01 -16.75 -27.70
CA CYS A 30 4.13 -15.42 -27.15
C CYS A 30 5.13 -14.58 -27.96
N ASN A 31 4.67 -13.47 -28.52
CA ASN A 31 5.47 -12.58 -29.35
C ASN A 31 5.53 -11.16 -28.75
N ARG A 32 6.38 -10.30 -29.34
CA ARG A 32 6.56 -8.92 -28.87
C ARG A 32 5.28 -8.07 -28.96
N ALA A 33 4.33 -8.43 -29.83
CA ALA A 33 3.06 -7.73 -29.95
C ALA A 33 2.15 -7.98 -28.73
N ASP A 34 2.22 -9.17 -28.12
CA ASP A 34 1.44 -9.49 -26.91
C ASP A 34 1.91 -8.63 -25.72
N VAL A 35 3.22 -8.49 -25.58
CA VAL A 35 3.83 -7.57 -24.60
C VAL A 35 3.47 -6.11 -24.90
N ALA A 36 3.53 -5.70 -26.17
CA ALA A 36 3.14 -4.34 -26.57
C ALA A 36 1.66 -4.06 -26.32
N GLN A 37 0.78 -5.05 -26.49
CA GLN A 37 -0.65 -4.94 -26.19
C GLN A 37 -0.89 -4.79 -24.69
N LEU A 38 -0.20 -5.57 -23.86
CA LEU A 38 -0.23 -5.46 -22.40
C LEU A 38 0.23 -4.08 -21.93
N HIS A 39 1.37 -3.59 -22.45
CA HIS A 39 1.87 -2.25 -22.14
C HIS A 39 0.90 -1.16 -22.62
N GLY A 40 0.35 -1.32 -23.83
CA GLY A 40 -0.67 -0.42 -24.37
C GLY A 40 -1.93 -0.38 -23.51
N ALA A 41 -2.34 -1.51 -22.92
CA ALA A 41 -3.46 -1.58 -21.99
C ALA A 41 -3.14 -0.86 -20.67
N ALA A 42 -1.93 -1.02 -20.12
CA ALA A 42 -1.50 -0.35 -18.91
C ALA A 42 -1.43 1.19 -19.06
N LEU A 43 -1.05 1.67 -20.25
CA LEU A 43 -0.84 3.10 -20.55
C LEU A 43 -2.11 3.83 -20.99
N ARG A 44 -3.20 3.13 -21.32
CA ARG A 44 -4.43 3.77 -21.84
C ARG A 44 -5.17 4.54 -20.74
N THR A 45 -5.35 5.83 -20.98
CA THR A 45 -5.98 6.76 -20.03
C THR A 45 -7.44 7.09 -20.32
N SER A 46 -8.11 6.48 -21.30
CA SER A 46 -9.53 6.81 -21.58
C SER A 46 -10.46 6.24 -20.49
N PRO A 47 -11.47 6.98 -19.99
CA PRO A 47 -12.31 6.56 -18.85
C PRO A 47 -13.18 5.33 -19.10
N GLU A 48 -13.59 5.07 -20.34
CA GLU A 48 -14.66 4.12 -20.69
C GLU A 48 -14.19 2.66 -20.84
N ALA A 49 -12.87 2.41 -20.82
CA ALA A 49 -12.30 1.08 -21.06
C ALA A 49 -11.45 0.52 -19.90
N ARG A 50 -11.18 1.27 -18.82
CA ARG A 50 -9.98 1.05 -17.98
C ARG A 50 -9.89 -0.32 -17.28
N PRO A 51 -10.88 -0.77 -16.47
CA PRO A 51 -10.67 -1.94 -15.62
C PRO A 51 -10.86 -3.25 -16.39
N THR A 52 -11.92 -3.31 -17.20
CA THR A 52 -12.32 -4.53 -17.91
C THR A 52 -11.36 -4.86 -19.05
N TYR A 53 -10.91 -3.86 -19.82
CA TYR A 53 -9.96 -4.07 -20.92
C TYR A 53 -8.58 -4.48 -20.40
N PHE A 54 -8.10 -3.84 -19.33
CA PHE A 54 -6.84 -4.24 -18.71
C PHE A 54 -6.92 -5.67 -18.17
N LYS A 55 -7.97 -5.99 -17.41
CA LYS A 55 -8.20 -7.36 -16.92
C LYS A 55 -8.19 -8.38 -18.05
N LEU A 56 -9.00 -8.18 -19.09
CA LEU A 56 -9.06 -9.09 -20.25
C LEU A 56 -7.69 -9.25 -20.91
N THR A 57 -6.97 -8.15 -21.12
CA THR A 57 -5.64 -8.20 -21.75
C THR A 57 -4.61 -8.91 -20.88
N SER A 58 -4.64 -8.69 -19.55
CA SER A 58 -3.77 -9.37 -18.60
C SER A 58 -4.08 -10.86 -18.49
N ASP A 59 -5.36 -11.24 -18.46
CA ASP A 59 -5.79 -12.65 -18.40
C ASP A 59 -5.34 -13.40 -19.68
N THR A 60 -5.55 -12.80 -20.85
CA THR A 60 -5.04 -13.36 -22.13
C THR A 60 -3.53 -13.47 -22.11
N PHE A 61 -2.81 -12.42 -21.70
CA PHE A 61 -1.35 -12.44 -21.63
C PHE A 61 -0.82 -13.52 -20.68
N LEU A 62 -1.39 -13.66 -19.48
CA LEU A 62 -0.95 -14.66 -18.51
C LEU A 62 -1.25 -16.10 -18.98
N SER A 63 -2.31 -16.29 -19.75
CA SER A 63 -2.64 -17.57 -20.39
C SER A 63 -1.66 -17.92 -21.51
N ASP A 64 -1.40 -16.97 -22.40
CA ASP A 64 -0.64 -17.22 -23.63
C ASP A 64 0.88 -17.14 -23.40
N CYS A 65 1.31 -16.40 -22.38
CA CYS A 65 2.70 -16.07 -22.09
C CYS A 65 3.11 -16.33 -20.62
N PRO A 66 2.81 -17.50 -20.01
CA PRO A 66 2.93 -17.68 -18.55
C PRO A 66 4.36 -17.61 -18.00
N ASN A 67 5.37 -17.87 -18.86
CA ASN A 67 6.79 -17.97 -18.50
C ASN A 67 7.61 -16.72 -18.90
N ARG A 68 6.96 -15.69 -19.43
CA ARG A 68 7.62 -14.42 -19.77
C ARG A 68 8.10 -13.69 -18.52
N ALA A 69 9.16 -12.90 -18.67
CA ALA A 69 9.66 -12.06 -17.59
C ALA A 69 8.60 -11.08 -17.06
N GLU A 70 7.74 -10.58 -17.96
CA GLU A 70 6.66 -9.65 -17.63
C GLU A 70 5.47 -10.33 -16.92
N ALA A 71 5.38 -11.66 -16.92
CA ALA A 71 4.26 -12.40 -16.34
C ALA A 71 4.20 -12.25 -14.82
N ALA A 72 5.35 -12.28 -14.14
CA ALA A 72 5.40 -12.15 -12.68
C ALA A 72 4.90 -10.76 -12.23
N GLU A 73 5.34 -9.68 -12.87
CA GLU A 73 4.85 -8.32 -12.57
C GLU A 73 3.36 -8.15 -12.92
N THR A 74 2.94 -8.71 -14.05
CA THR A 74 1.53 -8.69 -14.46
C THR A 74 0.64 -9.38 -13.43
N ARG A 75 1.05 -10.53 -12.89
CA ARG A 75 0.35 -11.23 -11.81
C ARG A 75 0.22 -10.35 -10.56
N LEU A 76 1.25 -9.60 -10.17
CA LEU A 76 1.14 -8.67 -9.03
C LEU A 76 0.11 -7.56 -9.26
N ILE A 77 0.01 -7.03 -10.49
CA ILE A 77 -1.00 -6.02 -10.83
C ILE A 77 -2.40 -6.64 -10.79
N VAL A 78 -2.59 -7.81 -11.39
CA VAL A 78 -3.88 -8.52 -11.39
C VAL A 78 -4.28 -8.92 -9.97
N ALA A 79 -3.33 -9.38 -9.14
CA ALA A 79 -3.56 -9.69 -7.72
C ALA A 79 -4.14 -8.49 -6.96
N ARG A 80 -3.50 -7.33 -7.10
CA ARG A 80 -3.99 -6.09 -6.47
C ARG A 80 -5.36 -5.68 -7.01
N LYS A 81 -5.62 -5.85 -8.30
CA LYS A 81 -6.94 -5.56 -8.91
C LYS A 81 -8.04 -6.51 -8.43
N ALA A 82 -7.72 -7.80 -8.27
CA ALA A 82 -8.62 -8.77 -7.68
C ALA A 82 -8.95 -8.39 -6.23
N LEU A 83 -7.94 -7.99 -5.45
CA LEU A 83 -8.11 -7.48 -4.09
C LEU A 83 -9.03 -6.24 -4.08
N GLU A 84 -8.72 -5.21 -4.87
CA GLU A 84 -9.56 -3.99 -5.05
C GLU A 84 -11.04 -4.30 -5.35
N SER A 85 -11.29 -5.42 -6.05
CA SER A 85 -12.61 -5.84 -6.49
C SER A 85 -13.32 -6.80 -5.50
N GLY A 86 -12.70 -7.12 -4.37
CA GLY A 86 -13.26 -8.02 -3.37
C GLY A 86 -12.98 -9.51 -3.62
N HIS A 87 -12.20 -9.86 -4.64
CA HIS A 87 -11.89 -11.25 -5.02
C HIS A 87 -10.62 -11.74 -4.30
N ALA A 88 -10.72 -11.97 -2.99
CA ALA A 88 -9.58 -12.31 -2.14
C ALA A 88 -8.86 -13.60 -2.55
N VAL A 89 -9.60 -14.66 -2.89
CA VAL A 89 -9.02 -15.96 -3.30
C VAL A 89 -8.22 -15.82 -4.60
N ASP A 90 -8.77 -15.12 -5.58
CA ASP A 90 -8.08 -14.85 -6.85
C ASP A 90 -6.82 -14.01 -6.63
N ALA A 91 -6.89 -13.02 -5.71
CA ALA A 91 -5.72 -12.21 -5.34
C ALA A 91 -4.61 -13.07 -4.71
N VAL A 92 -4.95 -13.98 -3.79
CA VAL A 92 -3.98 -14.92 -3.19
C VAL A 92 -3.30 -15.75 -4.27
N ALA A 93 -4.07 -16.37 -5.18
CA ALA A 93 -3.52 -17.20 -6.26
C ALA A 93 -2.54 -16.42 -7.15
N HIS A 94 -2.89 -15.18 -7.53
CA HIS A 94 -2.00 -14.36 -8.34
C HIS A 94 -0.72 -13.92 -7.61
N TYR A 95 -0.78 -13.63 -6.30
CA TYR A 95 0.43 -13.37 -5.52
C TYR A 95 1.34 -14.60 -5.43
N GLU A 96 0.76 -15.78 -5.19
CA GLU A 96 1.51 -17.04 -5.13
C GLU A 96 2.17 -17.39 -6.47
N ASP A 97 1.42 -17.29 -7.57
CA ASP A 97 1.95 -17.52 -8.91
C ASP A 97 3.05 -16.51 -9.28
N ALA A 98 2.95 -15.26 -8.83
CA ALA A 98 4.01 -14.28 -9.02
C ALA A 98 5.28 -14.70 -8.27
N ILE A 99 5.16 -15.13 -7.02
CA ILE A 99 6.29 -15.62 -6.20
C ILE A 99 6.93 -16.85 -6.83
N LEU A 100 6.13 -17.83 -7.27
CA LEU A 100 6.61 -19.03 -7.97
C LEU A 100 7.31 -18.67 -9.29
N GLY A 101 6.84 -17.62 -9.96
CA GLY A 101 7.48 -17.02 -11.13
C GLY A 101 8.73 -16.19 -10.83
N GLY A 102 9.19 -16.13 -9.57
CA GLY A 102 10.41 -15.44 -9.15
C GLY A 102 10.21 -13.99 -8.71
N ALA A 103 8.98 -13.49 -8.55
CA ALA A 103 8.75 -12.14 -8.05
C ALA A 103 9.20 -12.01 -6.58
N THR A 104 9.93 -10.94 -6.29
CA THR A 104 10.17 -10.49 -4.92
C THR A 104 9.15 -9.39 -4.58
N LEU A 105 8.29 -9.66 -3.61
CA LEU A 105 7.25 -8.71 -3.20
C LEU A 105 7.85 -7.62 -2.31
N SER A 106 7.52 -6.37 -2.58
CA SER A 106 7.77 -5.25 -1.67
C SER A 106 6.98 -5.38 -0.38
N HIS A 107 7.35 -4.65 0.67
CA HIS A 107 6.60 -4.64 1.93
C HIS A 107 5.13 -4.23 1.75
N ILE A 108 4.83 -3.30 0.84
CA ILE A 108 3.45 -2.92 0.49
C ILE A 108 2.71 -4.10 -0.14
N GLN A 109 3.31 -4.78 -1.11
CA GLN A 109 2.69 -5.94 -1.77
C GLN A 109 2.50 -7.11 -0.82
N ARG A 110 3.42 -7.31 0.14
CA ARG A 110 3.26 -8.31 1.21
C ARG A 110 2.12 -7.93 2.15
N LEU A 111 1.96 -6.65 2.50
CA LEU A 111 0.83 -6.22 3.31
C LEU A 111 -0.50 -6.47 2.55
N ASP A 112 -0.58 -6.14 1.26
CA ASP A 112 -1.74 -6.43 0.41
C ASP A 112 -2.02 -7.96 0.34
N GLN A 113 -0.99 -8.79 0.18
CA GLN A 113 -1.11 -10.24 0.23
C GLN A 113 -1.68 -10.72 1.58
N SER A 114 -1.22 -10.15 2.70
CA SER A 114 -1.73 -10.51 4.03
C SER A 114 -3.22 -10.21 4.20
N VAL A 115 -3.70 -9.13 3.58
CA VAL A 115 -5.13 -8.76 3.55
C VAL A 115 -5.91 -9.81 2.74
N ALA A 116 -5.41 -10.19 1.56
CA ALA A 116 -6.03 -11.21 0.72
C ALA A 116 -6.14 -12.57 1.43
N LEU A 117 -5.06 -13.00 2.11
CA LEU A 117 -5.03 -14.23 2.91
C LEU A 117 -6.03 -14.17 4.06
N LEU A 118 -6.09 -13.05 4.79
CA LEU A 118 -7.03 -12.87 5.90
C LEU A 118 -8.48 -12.93 5.43
N ALA A 119 -8.79 -12.21 4.35
CA ALA A 119 -10.11 -12.20 3.74
C ALA A 119 -10.51 -13.58 3.18
N SER A 120 -9.54 -14.43 2.86
CA SER A 120 -9.74 -15.82 2.41
C SER A 120 -9.82 -16.83 3.58
N GLY A 121 -9.69 -16.37 4.83
CA GLY A 121 -9.73 -17.23 6.03
C GLY A 121 -8.39 -17.90 6.38
N MET A 122 -7.31 -17.59 5.66
CA MET A 122 -5.96 -18.12 5.90
C MET A 122 -5.25 -17.28 6.96
N THR A 123 -5.74 -17.37 8.20
CA THR A 123 -5.37 -16.45 9.30
C THR A 123 -3.92 -16.57 9.76
N SER A 124 -3.34 -17.78 9.72
CA SER A 124 -1.95 -18.00 10.18
C SER A 124 -0.96 -17.46 9.15
N GLU A 125 -1.20 -17.78 7.88
CA GLU A 125 -0.40 -17.33 6.75
C GLU A 125 -0.49 -15.81 6.61
N SER A 126 -1.67 -15.22 6.79
CA SER A 126 -1.85 -13.77 6.83
C SER A 126 -0.99 -13.13 7.91
N LEU A 127 -0.99 -13.68 9.13
CA LEU A 127 -0.20 -13.18 10.26
C LEU A 127 1.30 -13.20 9.94
N GLU A 128 1.80 -14.30 9.39
CA GLU A 128 3.20 -14.47 9.01
C GLU A 128 3.61 -13.47 7.92
N VAL A 129 2.83 -13.36 6.85
CA VAL A 129 3.09 -12.46 5.72
C VAL A 129 3.02 -10.99 6.16
N ARG A 130 2.07 -10.62 7.03
CA ARG A 130 1.96 -9.28 7.61
C ARG A 130 3.21 -8.93 8.43
N ASN A 131 3.67 -9.84 9.28
CA ASN A 131 4.85 -9.61 10.10
C ASN A 131 6.11 -9.50 9.23
N LEU A 132 6.23 -10.31 8.19
CA LEU A 132 7.30 -10.20 7.21
C LEU A 132 7.27 -8.83 6.50
N ALA A 133 6.10 -8.36 6.06
CA ALA A 133 5.93 -7.04 5.45
C ALA A 133 6.46 -5.92 6.37
N ILE A 134 6.06 -5.93 7.63
CA ILE A 134 6.47 -4.93 8.62
C ILE A 134 7.98 -5.02 8.89
N ASN A 135 8.54 -6.22 9.02
CA ASN A 135 9.97 -6.40 9.26
C ASN A 135 10.80 -5.90 8.07
N THR A 136 10.43 -6.24 6.83
CA THR A 136 11.08 -5.72 5.62
C THR A 136 11.04 -4.20 5.59
N TRP A 137 9.88 -3.60 5.90
CA TRP A 137 9.76 -2.14 5.99
C TRP A 137 10.66 -1.53 7.08
N LEU A 138 10.76 -2.15 8.25
CA LEU A 138 11.65 -1.68 9.32
C LEU A 138 13.13 -1.83 8.95
N GLU A 139 13.51 -2.88 8.22
CA GLU A 139 14.86 -3.08 7.69
C GLU A 139 15.22 -1.97 6.69
N GLU A 140 14.31 -1.66 5.75
CA GLU A 140 14.46 -0.55 4.81
C GLU A 140 14.62 0.80 5.54
N LEU A 141 13.76 1.09 6.51
CA LEU A 141 13.86 2.32 7.31
C LEU A 141 15.15 2.42 8.13
N SER A 142 15.67 1.29 8.59
CA SER A 142 16.90 1.23 9.39
C SER A 142 18.14 1.37 8.53
N ALA A 143 18.11 0.87 7.29
CA ALA A 143 19.20 1.00 6.33
C ALA A 143 19.51 2.47 6.01
N ASP A 144 18.48 3.33 6.00
CA ASP A 144 18.63 4.78 5.79
C ASP A 144 19.31 5.51 6.97
N GLY A 145 19.46 4.87 8.14
CA GLY A 145 20.24 5.35 9.29
C GLY A 145 19.72 6.63 9.98
N THR A 146 18.69 7.27 9.43
CA THR A 146 18.15 8.54 9.94
C THR A 146 16.84 8.36 10.70
N THR A 147 16.08 7.31 10.37
CA THR A 147 14.79 7.03 10.98
C THR A 147 14.95 6.55 12.42
N ARG A 148 14.26 7.21 13.35
CA ARG A 148 14.15 6.76 14.75
C ARG A 148 12.78 6.15 14.97
N PHE A 149 12.75 4.96 15.52
CA PHE A 149 11.52 4.31 15.94
C PHE A 149 11.59 3.85 17.39
N ASP A 150 10.44 3.91 18.06
CA ASP A 150 10.23 3.46 19.44
C ASP A 150 9.14 2.38 19.46
N VAL A 151 9.40 1.29 20.19
CA VAL A 151 8.52 0.12 20.26
C VAL A 151 7.85 0.08 21.62
N ARG A 152 6.53 0.23 21.63
CA ARG A 152 5.74 0.29 22.87
C ARG A 152 4.81 -0.90 22.96
N LYS A 153 5.01 -1.76 23.97
CA LYS A 153 4.06 -2.85 24.27
C LYS A 153 2.71 -2.28 24.71
N SER A 154 1.64 -2.93 24.28
CA SER A 154 0.26 -2.66 24.67
C SER A 154 -0.49 -3.97 24.88
N GLN A 155 -1.66 -3.93 25.50
CA GLN A 155 -2.57 -5.06 25.47
C GLN A 155 -3.01 -5.32 24.02
N GLY A 156 -2.85 -6.55 23.55
CA GLY A 156 -3.27 -7.00 22.21
C GLY A 156 -2.30 -6.70 21.07
N GLY A 157 -1.09 -6.17 21.36
CA GLY A 157 -0.10 -5.89 20.32
C GLY A 157 0.99 -4.90 20.72
N VAL A 158 1.65 -4.34 19.71
CA VAL A 158 2.67 -3.30 19.86
C VAL A 158 2.26 -2.03 19.10
N VAL A 159 2.73 -0.88 19.59
CA VAL A 159 2.65 0.40 18.87
C VAL A 159 4.07 0.82 18.54
N LEU A 160 4.38 0.91 17.24
CA LEU A 160 5.62 1.47 16.72
C LEU A 160 5.43 2.96 16.45
N ALA A 161 6.20 3.82 17.11
CA ALA A 161 6.23 5.25 16.82
C ALA A 161 7.46 5.56 15.97
N VAL A 162 7.28 6.11 14.77
CA VAL A 162 8.33 6.40 13.80
C VAL A 162 8.32 7.89 13.49
N SER A 163 9.49 8.52 13.55
CA SER A 163 9.68 9.92 13.15
C SER A 163 10.59 10.00 11.93
N PHE A 164 10.15 10.68 10.89
CA PHE A 164 10.89 10.81 9.63
C PHE A 164 11.64 12.16 9.63
N PRO A 165 12.98 12.16 9.66
CA PRO A 165 13.77 13.39 9.77
C PRO A 165 13.91 14.15 8.46
N HIS A 166 13.64 13.53 7.30
CA HIS A 166 13.70 14.17 6.00
C HIS A 166 12.30 14.44 5.47
N GLN A 167 11.93 15.72 5.43
CA GLN A 167 10.72 16.22 4.80
C GLN A 167 11.01 16.44 3.32
N ASP A 168 11.12 15.37 2.53
CA ASP A 168 10.98 15.54 1.09
C ASP A 168 9.61 16.20 0.84
N PRO A 169 9.52 17.34 0.14
CA PRO A 169 8.22 17.94 -0.22
C PRO A 169 7.31 16.99 -1.02
N SER A 170 7.85 15.94 -1.64
CA SER A 170 7.11 14.84 -2.26
C SER A 170 6.60 13.80 -1.24
N VAL A 171 7.28 13.64 -0.10
CA VAL A 171 6.91 12.71 0.98
C VAL A 171 6.10 13.43 2.06
N SER A 172 4.80 13.20 1.97
CA SER A 172 3.78 13.85 2.78
C SER A 172 3.60 13.31 4.21
N VAL A 173 4.60 12.72 4.87
CA VAL A 173 4.44 12.14 6.23
C VAL A 173 5.57 12.58 7.16
N TYR A 174 5.22 13.22 8.28
CA TYR A 174 6.16 13.70 9.29
C TYR A 174 6.42 12.65 10.39
N ALA A 175 5.38 11.91 10.77
CA ALA A 175 5.46 10.87 11.79
C ALA A 175 4.36 9.84 11.59
N LEU A 176 4.59 8.64 12.11
CA LEU A 176 3.68 7.50 12.03
C LEU A 176 3.63 6.80 13.39
N TRP A 177 2.44 6.42 13.83
CA TRP A 177 2.25 5.44 14.89
C TRP A 177 1.53 4.22 14.31
N LEU A 178 2.21 3.09 14.22
CA LEU A 178 1.69 1.85 13.67
C LEU A 178 1.28 0.90 14.81
N ALA A 179 -0.01 0.59 14.90
CA ALA A 179 -0.52 -0.48 15.73
C ALA A 179 -0.37 -1.83 15.01
N ILE A 180 0.31 -2.79 15.65
CA ILE A 180 0.51 -4.14 15.14
C ILE A 180 -0.11 -5.13 16.12
N PRO A 181 -1.21 -5.81 15.75
CA PRO A 181 -1.84 -6.81 16.61
C PRO A 181 -0.97 -8.04 16.87
N ASP A 182 -1.08 -8.64 18.06
CA ASP A 182 -0.45 -9.94 18.34
C ASP A 182 -1.14 -11.09 17.55
N GLY A 183 -2.44 -10.96 17.30
CA GLY A 183 -3.28 -11.93 16.59
C GLY A 183 -3.43 -11.64 15.08
N PRO A 184 -4.32 -12.37 14.37
CA PRO A 184 -4.45 -12.32 12.90
C PRO A 184 -5.05 -11.03 12.34
N GLY A 185 -5.30 -10.03 13.17
CA GLY A 185 -5.86 -8.76 12.72
C GLY A 185 -4.89 -7.91 11.90
N LEU A 186 -5.42 -6.98 11.12
CA LEU A 186 -4.60 -6.08 10.31
C LEU A 186 -4.01 -4.94 11.14
N PRO A 187 -2.88 -4.34 10.71
CA PRO A 187 -2.35 -3.19 11.40
C PRO A 187 -3.26 -1.96 11.24
N ALA A 188 -3.01 -0.92 12.03
CA ALA A 188 -3.59 0.41 11.83
C ALA A 188 -2.50 1.47 11.98
N ALA A 189 -2.68 2.62 11.34
CA ALA A 189 -1.70 3.70 11.35
C ALA A 189 -2.34 5.00 11.84
N ALA A 190 -1.66 5.78 12.68
CA ALA A 190 -1.92 7.20 12.83
C ALA A 190 -0.79 7.98 12.14
N ILE A 191 -1.15 8.80 11.16
CA ILE A 191 -0.21 9.44 10.25
C ILE A 191 -0.29 10.94 10.46
N LEU A 192 0.84 11.56 10.77
CA LEU A 192 0.97 13.02 10.84
C LEU A 192 1.44 13.54 9.48
N ARG A 193 0.63 14.37 8.82
CA ARG A 193 0.90 14.85 7.46
C ARG A 193 0.38 16.26 7.17
N PRO A 194 0.99 16.99 6.22
CA PRO A 194 0.36 18.18 5.66
C PRO A 194 -0.95 17.83 4.93
N ALA A 195 -1.90 18.76 4.96
CA ALA A 195 -3.22 18.62 4.34
C ALA A 195 -3.58 19.83 3.46
N PRO A 196 -2.80 20.11 2.39
CA PRO A 196 -2.93 21.33 1.58
C PRO A 196 -4.30 21.45 0.91
N MET A 197 -4.87 20.35 0.40
CA MET A 197 -6.20 20.36 -0.21
C MET A 197 -7.29 20.78 0.80
N ARG A 198 -7.19 20.32 2.05
CA ARG A 198 -8.13 20.66 3.12
C ARG A 198 -7.95 22.11 3.57
N ALA A 199 -6.71 22.58 3.68
CA ALA A 199 -6.40 23.99 3.90
C ALA A 199 -7.03 24.89 2.83
N SER A 200 -6.89 24.53 1.55
CA SER A 200 -7.50 25.27 0.43
C SER A 200 -9.03 25.26 0.50
N LEU A 201 -9.66 24.13 0.83
CA LEU A 201 -11.12 24.06 1.00
C LEU A 201 -11.61 24.92 2.18
N GLN A 202 -10.88 24.95 3.29
CA GLN A 202 -11.19 25.82 4.43
C GLN A 202 -11.05 27.31 4.05
N ALA A 203 -9.99 27.67 3.32
CA ALA A 203 -9.76 29.02 2.81
C ALA A 203 -10.91 29.49 1.90
N LEU A 204 -11.34 28.65 0.95
CA LEU A 204 -12.48 28.94 0.08
C LEU A 204 -13.78 29.17 0.86
N ARG A 205 -14.04 28.38 1.90
CA ARG A 205 -15.25 28.51 2.74
C ARG A 205 -15.24 29.75 3.63
N THR A 206 -14.06 30.22 4.04
CA THR A 206 -13.90 31.31 5.01
C THR A 206 -13.54 32.64 4.36
N GLY A 207 -13.27 32.66 3.04
CA GLY A 207 -12.81 33.85 2.32
C GLY A 207 -11.40 34.32 2.73
N ARG A 208 -10.59 33.44 3.32
CA ARG A 208 -9.22 33.73 3.79
C ARG A 208 -8.18 33.05 2.91
N GLN A 209 -6.92 33.43 3.08
CA GLN A 209 -5.80 32.72 2.43
C GLN A 209 -5.58 31.33 3.06
N PRO A 210 -5.15 30.32 2.29
CA PRO A 210 -4.79 29.00 2.82
C PRO A 210 -3.65 29.11 3.83
N ALA A 211 -3.92 28.68 5.07
CA ALA A 211 -2.88 28.49 6.08
C ALA A 211 -2.32 27.07 6.00
N ALA A 212 -1.05 26.87 6.37
CA ALA A 212 -0.48 25.54 6.48
C ALA A 212 -1.28 24.71 7.50
N LEU A 213 -1.82 23.58 7.05
CA LEU A 213 -2.62 22.67 7.87
C LEU A 213 -1.90 21.35 8.00
N THR A 214 -1.68 20.90 9.22
CA THR A 214 -1.18 19.56 9.52
C THR A 214 -2.28 18.77 10.22
N ILE A 215 -2.46 17.52 9.82
CA ILE A 215 -3.45 16.63 10.41
C ILE A 215 -2.78 15.38 10.96
N LEU A 216 -3.26 14.90 12.09
CA LEU A 216 -3.07 13.54 12.57
C LEU A 216 -4.29 12.74 12.15
N GLU A 217 -4.09 11.78 11.26
CA GLU A 217 -5.16 10.97 10.69
C GLU A 217 -4.94 9.50 11.05
N GLN A 218 -5.94 8.88 11.69
CA GLN A 218 -5.97 7.45 11.86
C GLN A 218 -6.52 6.79 10.60
N ARG A 219 -5.81 5.77 10.14
CA ARG A 219 -6.15 4.87 9.05
C ARG A 219 -6.22 3.45 9.58
N THR A 220 -7.30 2.79 9.26
CA THR A 220 -7.56 1.37 9.50
C THR A 220 -7.90 0.73 8.15
N CYS A 221 -8.18 -0.57 8.12
CA CYS A 221 -8.63 -1.25 6.91
C CYS A 221 -9.94 -0.61 6.40
N GLN A 222 -10.86 -0.34 7.34
CA GLN A 222 -12.24 0.05 7.00
C GLN A 222 -12.52 1.55 7.09
N ASP A 223 -11.72 2.30 7.84
CA ASP A 223 -12.01 3.71 8.17
C ASP A 223 -10.77 4.60 8.13
N ALA A 224 -11.04 5.87 7.85
CA ALA A 224 -10.10 6.98 7.88
C ALA A 224 -10.69 8.15 8.64
N ARG A 225 -10.12 8.46 9.81
CA ARG A 225 -10.61 9.52 10.69
C ARG A 225 -9.52 10.48 11.10
N ILE A 226 -9.83 11.77 11.08
CA ILE A 226 -8.93 12.80 11.59
C ILE A 226 -9.04 12.82 13.11
N LEU A 227 -7.93 12.56 13.79
CA LEU A 227 -7.83 12.60 15.25
C LEU A 227 -7.58 14.01 15.75
N ARG A 228 -6.78 14.79 15.01
CA ARG A 228 -6.41 16.16 15.37
C ARG A 228 -5.98 16.96 14.15
N GLU A 229 -6.26 18.26 14.18
CA GLU A 229 -5.80 19.22 13.17
C GLU A 229 -5.05 20.37 13.88
N THR A 230 -4.01 20.92 13.24
CA THR A 230 -3.31 22.12 13.71
C THR A 230 -3.01 23.06 12.54
N LEU A 231 -3.17 24.36 12.79
CA LEU A 231 -2.82 25.45 11.88
C LEU A 231 -1.43 26.04 12.17
N GLN A 232 -0.80 25.60 13.25
CA GLN A 232 0.54 26.05 13.65
C GLN A 232 1.52 24.89 13.58
N PRO A 233 2.81 25.17 13.28
CA PRO A 233 3.88 24.19 13.45
C PRO A 233 3.83 23.66 14.89
N ALA A 234 3.45 22.39 15.04
CA ALA A 234 3.40 21.73 16.33
C ALA A 234 4.45 20.63 16.33
N ALA A 235 5.18 20.53 17.44
CA ALA A 235 6.18 19.49 17.64
C ALA A 235 5.49 18.11 17.57
N ILE A 236 6.15 17.11 16.96
CA ILE A 236 5.61 15.76 16.75
C ILE A 236 5.17 15.15 18.09
N GLU A 237 5.93 15.41 19.15
CA GLU A 237 5.70 14.96 20.53
C GLU A 237 4.33 15.40 21.06
N SER A 238 3.80 16.53 20.58
CA SER A 238 2.49 17.03 20.99
C SER A 238 1.33 16.16 20.49
N PHE A 239 1.55 15.31 19.47
CA PHE A 239 0.58 14.37 18.91
C PHE A 239 0.68 12.97 19.51
N ASP A 240 1.83 12.65 20.14
CA ASP A 240 2.18 11.30 20.58
C ASP A 240 1.13 10.66 21.49
N ARG A 241 0.62 11.42 22.46
CA ARG A 241 -0.43 10.95 23.38
C ARG A 241 -1.69 10.54 22.63
N VAL A 242 -2.17 11.40 21.72
CA VAL A 242 -3.42 11.18 20.97
C VAL A 242 -3.27 10.00 20.01
N ALA A 243 -2.14 9.94 19.29
CA ALA A 243 -1.85 8.86 18.37
C ALA A 243 -1.73 7.52 19.10
N SER A 244 -0.95 7.47 20.19
CA SER A 244 -0.75 6.25 20.99
C SER A 244 -2.06 5.76 21.61
N GLU A 245 -2.90 6.65 22.14
CA GLU A 245 -4.19 6.29 22.70
C GLU A 245 -5.14 5.70 21.64
N ALA A 246 -5.18 6.30 20.45
CA ALA A 246 -5.96 5.79 19.34
C ALA A 246 -5.48 4.39 18.87
N MET A 247 -4.17 4.19 18.78
CA MET A 247 -3.56 2.91 18.41
C MET A 247 -3.80 1.82 19.47
N ARG A 248 -3.63 2.15 20.76
CA ARG A 248 -3.95 1.22 21.86
C ARG A 248 -5.43 0.85 21.89
N THR A 249 -6.31 1.79 21.55
CA THR A 249 -7.75 1.52 21.45
C THR A 249 -8.04 0.54 20.31
N TYR A 250 -7.42 0.75 19.14
CA TYR A 250 -7.56 -0.15 18.00
C TYR A 250 -7.11 -1.58 18.32
N LEU A 251 -5.97 -1.75 19.00
CA LEU A 251 -5.42 -3.07 19.37
C LEU A 251 -6.37 -3.94 20.21
N ARG A 252 -7.40 -3.38 20.84
CA ARG A 252 -8.41 -4.15 21.58
C ARG A 252 -9.36 -4.91 20.66
N ARG A 253 -9.58 -4.42 19.45
CA ARG A 253 -10.43 -5.05 18.43
C ARG A 253 -9.91 -4.66 17.05
N PRO A 254 -8.79 -5.26 16.60
CA PRO A 254 -8.25 -5.00 15.28
C PRO A 254 -9.16 -5.50 14.17
N ASP A 255 -9.06 -4.89 12.98
CA ASP A 255 -9.80 -5.31 11.81
C ASP A 255 -9.43 -6.75 11.42
N GLY A 256 -10.44 -7.57 11.13
CA GLY A 256 -10.26 -8.98 10.77
C GLY A 256 -9.84 -9.91 11.91
N ALA A 257 -9.71 -9.42 13.15
CA ALA A 257 -9.34 -10.25 14.31
C ALA A 257 -10.48 -11.19 14.76
N THR A 258 -11.73 -10.87 14.43
CA THR A 258 -12.90 -11.72 14.71
C THR A 258 -13.51 -12.14 13.38
N GLY A 259 -13.51 -13.44 13.06
CA GLY A 259 -14.05 -14.00 11.80
C GLY A 259 -15.58 -13.83 11.60
N SER A 260 -16.21 -12.91 12.33
CA SER A 260 -17.62 -12.57 12.28
C SER A 260 -17.95 -11.38 11.39
N GLU A 261 -16.94 -10.66 10.88
CA GLU A 261 -17.17 -9.60 9.89
C GLU A 261 -17.12 -10.18 8.47
N PRO A 262 -18.07 -9.82 7.59
CA PRO A 262 -18.08 -10.32 6.23
C PRO A 262 -16.73 -10.02 5.55
N ALA A 263 -16.05 -11.08 5.11
CA ALA A 263 -14.84 -11.06 4.28
C ALA A 263 -14.82 -10.05 3.11
N PRO A 264 -15.94 -9.62 2.49
CA PRO A 264 -15.92 -8.62 1.42
C PRO A 264 -15.37 -7.25 1.82
N SER A 265 -15.42 -6.85 3.10
CA SER A 265 -14.92 -5.52 3.52
C SER A 265 -13.39 -5.47 3.59
N LEU A 266 -12.75 -6.58 3.98
CA LEU A 266 -11.30 -6.65 4.14
C LEU A 266 -10.59 -6.68 2.79
N ALA A 267 -11.16 -7.37 1.80
CA ALA A 267 -10.58 -7.45 0.47
C ALA A 267 -10.42 -6.06 -0.18
N GLY A 268 -11.28 -5.08 0.12
CA GLY A 268 -11.17 -3.71 -0.37
C GLY A 268 -10.18 -2.80 0.35
N CYS A 269 -9.31 -3.30 1.23
CA CYS A 269 -8.41 -2.45 2.02
C CYS A 269 -7.20 -1.99 1.21
N LEU A 270 -7.28 -0.77 0.65
CA LEU A 270 -6.34 -0.27 -0.37
C LEU A 270 -5.37 0.82 0.11
N MET A 271 -5.06 0.84 1.41
CA MET A 271 -4.32 1.96 2.00
C MET A 271 -2.95 1.59 2.57
N SER A 272 -2.42 0.41 2.23
CA SER A 272 -1.12 -0.11 2.67
C SER A 272 0.04 0.89 2.47
N GLU A 273 0.04 1.61 1.34
CA GLU A 273 1.07 2.62 0.99
C GLU A 273 1.19 3.76 2.00
N LEU A 274 0.08 4.10 2.68
CA LEU A 274 0.08 5.13 3.70
C LEU A 274 0.40 4.57 5.09
N MET A 275 0.26 3.26 5.27
CA MET A 275 0.53 2.60 6.55
C MET A 275 2.00 2.27 6.74
N LEU A 276 2.71 1.91 5.67
CA LEU A 276 4.14 1.59 5.68
C LEU A 276 4.92 2.50 4.69
N PRO A 277 4.94 3.82 4.92
CA PRO A 277 5.65 4.75 4.05
C PRO A 277 7.16 4.54 4.16
N VAL A 278 7.84 4.55 3.03
CA VAL A 278 9.31 4.68 2.95
C VAL A 278 9.60 6.10 2.45
N PRO A 279 10.37 6.92 3.19
CA PRO A 279 10.79 8.21 2.68
C PRO A 279 11.65 7.99 1.43
N GLU A 280 11.43 8.74 0.35
CA GLU A 280 12.33 8.67 -0.79
C GLU A 280 13.71 9.21 -0.38
N PRO A 281 14.80 8.59 -0.86
CA PRO A 281 16.14 9.13 -0.63
C PRO A 281 16.19 10.54 -1.22
N GLY A 282 16.43 11.52 -0.34
CA GLY A 282 16.64 12.90 -0.77
C GLY A 282 17.91 12.96 -1.63
N TYR A 283 17.73 13.10 -2.94
CA TYR A 283 18.80 13.42 -3.88
C TYR A 283 19.07 14.92 -3.92
#